data_AF-A0A9D9HAW0-F1
#
_entry.id   AF-A0A9D9HAW0-F1
#
_cell.length_a   1.000
_cell.length_b   1.000
_cell.length_c   1.000
_cell.angle_alpha   90.00
_cell.angle_beta   90.00
_cell.angle_gamma   90.00
#
_symmetry.space_group_name_H-M   'P 1'
#
loop_
_entity.id
_entity.type
_entity.pdbx_description
1 polymer ?
#
loop_
_entity_poly.entity_id
_entity_poly.type
_entity_poly.pdbx_seq_one_letter_code
_entity_poly.pdbx_strand_id
1 'polypeptide(L)'
;MDVENGIRRIHGLDLSKRTFKCCVLTADRNFEDRTVIPGSMDPEGRMKFASTLCKTDLVVMEGGTSSYNFARELIEHTDAEVVVLNPSKLHIIFQSQCKTDKQDCVKLARYVRDTNRDNWATLKVPTKEETELRSVINQYDGAVKDRTKAINRLHAVFNQNGFPLLKKADLASNEGRLANITELLDGYAYEVAIVLEREISNCEVNIGNYMAMIREIVQKRPKELLIWMSIPGIGLMTAASLIAYVGDGERFSKPAELRNYIGLVPRIDQSGDRNIVGKVSAYGCKPVRKNIIQGALSVKNVGAKCSIRDCYFRLQGRGKMSQLIGVGVANKMLTIGHTLLKSGQLYKDFGNYNMLKRKLREAELGAVDMSMFPELTQTAS
;
A
#
# COMPACT_ATOMS: atom_id res chain seq x y z
N MET A 1 -0.68 32.95 -4.98
CA MET A 1 -1.95 33.02 -5.73
C MET A 1 -1.73 32.32 -7.06
N ASP A 2 -2.33 31.16 -7.28
CA ASP A 2 -2.23 30.35 -8.53
C ASP A 2 -2.78 31.03 -9.80
N VAL A 3 -2.97 32.35 -9.76
CA VAL A 3 -3.33 33.19 -10.92
C VAL A 3 -2.25 33.09 -12.00
N GLU A 4 -0.99 32.86 -11.61
CA GLU A 4 0.13 32.62 -12.53
C GLU A 4 -0.03 31.36 -13.40
N ASN A 5 -0.85 30.37 -12.99
CA ASN A 5 -1.09 29.13 -13.73
C ASN A 5 -2.38 29.15 -14.59
N GLY A 6 -3.06 30.29 -14.68
CA GLY A 6 -4.29 30.42 -15.47
C GLY A 6 -5.55 29.80 -14.83
N ILE A 7 -5.48 29.39 -13.56
CA ILE A 7 -6.63 28.89 -12.80
C ILE A 7 -7.61 30.04 -12.49
N ARG A 8 -8.87 29.85 -12.89
CA ARG A 8 -9.96 30.81 -12.70
C ARG A 8 -10.98 30.37 -11.65
N ARG A 9 -11.13 29.06 -11.41
CA ARG A 9 -12.03 28.52 -10.38
C ARG A 9 -11.35 27.43 -9.57
N ILE A 10 -11.58 27.45 -8.26
CA ILE A 10 -11.15 26.39 -7.34
C ILE A 10 -12.40 25.69 -6.79
N HIS A 11 -12.46 24.38 -7.00
CA HIS A 11 -13.55 23.50 -6.58
C HIS A 11 -13.07 22.62 -5.42
N GLY A 12 -13.42 22.96 -4.18
CA GLY A 12 -13.18 22.09 -3.03
C GLY A 12 -14.33 21.12 -2.84
N LEU A 13 -14.07 19.82 -2.91
CA LEU A 13 -15.07 18.75 -2.83
C LEU A 13 -14.95 17.99 -1.52
N ASP A 14 -16.05 17.96 -0.77
CA ASP A 14 -16.25 17.02 0.33
C ASP A 14 -17.19 15.89 -0.12
N LEU A 15 -16.68 14.66 -0.10
CA LEU A 15 -17.35 13.49 -0.67
C LEU A 15 -18.03 12.67 0.42
N SER A 16 -19.30 12.34 0.19
CA SER A 16 -20.09 11.40 0.99
C SER A 16 -20.46 10.17 0.16
N LYS A 17 -21.08 9.15 0.78
CA LYS A 17 -21.40 7.87 0.12
C LYS A 17 -22.31 8.04 -1.12
N ARG A 18 -23.29 8.94 -1.06
CA ARG A 18 -24.30 9.13 -2.12
C ARG A 18 -24.26 10.52 -2.77
N THR A 19 -23.60 11.48 -2.14
CA THR A 19 -23.63 12.89 -2.53
C THR A 19 -22.25 13.51 -2.29
N PHE A 20 -22.05 14.72 -2.79
CA PHE A 20 -20.91 15.55 -2.42
C PHE A 20 -21.34 17.01 -2.27
N LYS A 21 -20.53 17.78 -1.56
CA LYS A 21 -20.62 19.25 -1.51
C LYS A 21 -19.41 19.83 -2.20
N CYS A 22 -19.62 20.77 -3.10
CA CYS A 22 -18.55 21.47 -3.82
C CYS A 22 -18.59 22.96 -3.49
N CYS A 23 -17.53 23.48 -2.87
CA CYS A 23 -17.29 24.91 -2.76
C CYS A 23 -16.55 25.40 -3.99
N VAL A 24 -17.09 26.41 -4.66
CA VAL A 24 -16.46 27.08 -5.81
C VAL A 24 -15.99 28.46 -5.39
N LEU A 25 -14.70 28.75 -5.59
CA LEU A 25 -14.10 30.08 -5.46
C LEU A 25 -13.71 30.58 -6.86
N THR A 26 -14.01 31.84 -7.19
CA THR A 26 -13.75 32.40 -8.53
C THR A 26 -12.74 33.55 -8.49
N ALA A 27 -11.82 33.59 -9.46
CA ALA A 27 -10.72 34.55 -9.53
C ALA A 27 -11.16 36.00 -9.81
N ASP A 28 -12.30 36.20 -10.47
CA ASP A 28 -12.87 37.51 -10.82
C ASP A 28 -13.09 38.44 -9.62
N ARG A 29 -13.18 37.86 -8.42
CA ARG A 29 -13.26 38.60 -7.15
C ARG A 29 -12.18 38.18 -6.15
N ASN A 30 -10.94 38.00 -6.60
CA ASN A 30 -9.82 37.57 -5.76
C ASN A 30 -10.12 36.30 -4.93
N PHE A 31 -10.99 35.41 -5.42
CA PHE A 31 -11.42 34.20 -4.70
C PHE A 31 -12.09 34.48 -3.34
N GLU A 32 -12.76 35.63 -3.19
CA GLU A 32 -13.54 35.98 -1.99
C GLU A 32 -14.96 35.41 -2.03
N ASP A 33 -15.61 35.44 -3.20
CA ASP A 33 -16.94 34.87 -3.39
C ASP A 33 -16.89 33.34 -3.37
N ARG A 34 -17.81 32.75 -2.59
CA ARG A 34 -17.97 31.31 -2.49
C ARG A 34 -19.40 30.89 -2.80
N THR A 35 -19.54 29.87 -3.62
CA THR A 35 -20.82 29.18 -3.85
C THR A 35 -20.66 27.72 -3.44
N VAL A 36 -21.61 27.20 -2.67
CA VAL A 36 -21.63 25.77 -2.32
C VAL A 36 -22.76 25.10 -3.07
N ILE A 37 -22.40 24.22 -4.00
CA ILE A 37 -23.34 23.43 -4.79
C ILE A 37 -23.37 21.99 -4.29
N PRO A 38 -24.57 21.38 -4.15
CA PRO A 38 -24.68 19.95 -3.92
C PRO A 38 -24.49 19.19 -5.23
N GLY A 39 -24.01 17.95 -5.14
CA GLY A 39 -23.97 17.01 -6.25
C GLY A 39 -24.27 15.58 -5.80
N SER A 40 -24.55 14.71 -6.77
CA SER A 40 -24.76 13.28 -6.54
C SER A 40 -23.52 12.48 -6.93
N MET A 41 -23.24 11.40 -6.18
CA MET A 41 -22.16 10.46 -6.47
C MET A 41 -22.61 9.29 -7.35
N ASP A 42 -23.85 9.27 -7.85
CA ASP A 42 -24.26 8.34 -8.91
C ASP A 42 -23.62 8.69 -10.27
N PRO A 43 -23.62 7.78 -11.27
CA PRO A 43 -22.96 8.04 -12.54
C PRO A 43 -23.44 9.31 -13.25
N GLU A 44 -24.74 9.59 -13.24
CA GLU A 44 -25.32 10.78 -13.89
C GLU A 44 -24.86 12.07 -13.19
N GLY A 45 -24.87 12.10 -11.86
CA GLY A 45 -24.43 13.23 -11.05
C GLY A 45 -22.94 13.54 -11.21
N ARG A 46 -22.10 12.50 -11.28
CA ARG A 46 -20.66 12.65 -11.53
C ARG A 46 -20.39 13.20 -12.93
N MET A 47 -21.08 12.70 -13.95
CA MET A 47 -20.99 13.21 -15.32
C MET A 47 -21.49 14.66 -15.44
N LYS A 48 -22.62 14.97 -14.79
CA LYS A 48 -23.16 16.33 -14.74
C LYS A 48 -22.18 17.31 -14.12
N PHE A 49 -21.46 16.90 -13.07
CA PHE A 49 -20.42 17.74 -12.49
C PHE A 49 -19.23 17.90 -13.43
N ALA A 50 -18.73 16.80 -14.01
CA ALA A 50 -17.65 16.81 -14.98
C ALA A 50 -17.92 17.76 -16.16
N SER A 51 -19.16 17.78 -16.68
CA SER A 51 -19.55 18.68 -17.78
C SER A 51 -19.55 20.17 -17.43
N THR A 52 -19.45 20.53 -16.14
CA THR A 52 -19.33 21.94 -15.72
C THR A 52 -17.89 22.45 -15.64
N LEU A 53 -16.92 21.54 -15.75
CA LEU A 53 -15.51 21.81 -15.59
C LEU A 53 -14.83 22.15 -16.92
N CYS A 54 -13.78 22.96 -16.86
CA CYS A 54 -12.95 23.33 -18.00
C CYS A 54 -11.47 23.43 -17.59
N LYS A 55 -10.59 23.65 -18.57
CA LYS A 55 -9.13 23.70 -18.37
C LYS A 55 -8.61 24.72 -17.36
N THR A 56 -9.42 25.71 -16.98
CA THR A 56 -9.04 26.74 -16.00
C THR A 56 -9.51 26.41 -14.59
N ASP A 57 -10.00 25.19 -14.36
CA ASP A 57 -10.52 24.78 -13.06
C ASP A 57 -9.53 23.88 -12.33
N LEU A 58 -9.42 24.10 -11.03
CA LEU A 58 -8.72 23.25 -10.09
C LEU A 58 -9.72 22.55 -9.18
N VAL A 59 -9.79 21.23 -9.25
CA VAL A 59 -10.64 20.39 -8.41
C VAL A 59 -9.80 19.76 -7.31
N VAL A 60 -10.22 19.93 -6.06
CA VAL A 60 -9.50 19.44 -4.89
C VAL A 60 -10.42 18.62 -4.02
N MET A 61 -9.98 17.42 -3.64
CA MET A 61 -10.74 16.54 -2.75
C MET A 61 -9.83 15.85 -1.73
N GLU A 62 -10.36 15.51 -0.56
CA GLU A 62 -9.65 14.69 0.41
C GLU A 62 -9.62 13.21 -0.03
N GLY A 63 -8.50 12.53 0.19
CA GLY A 63 -8.33 11.13 -0.10
C GLY A 63 -9.22 10.25 0.78
N GLY A 64 -10.12 9.51 0.15
CA GLY A 64 -11.06 8.59 0.78
C GLY A 64 -11.45 7.44 -0.16
N THR A 65 -12.40 6.60 0.27
CA THR A 65 -12.76 5.36 -0.43
C THR A 65 -13.29 5.61 -1.85
N SER A 66 -14.07 6.67 -2.06
CA SER A 66 -14.62 7.03 -3.37
C SER A 66 -13.75 8.04 -4.15
N SER A 67 -12.85 8.74 -3.46
CA SER A 67 -12.12 9.89 -4.03
C SER A 67 -11.25 9.50 -5.22
N TYR A 68 -10.52 8.38 -5.15
CA TYR A 68 -9.65 7.99 -6.26
C TYR A 68 -10.43 7.58 -7.51
N ASN A 69 -11.60 6.97 -7.36
CA ASN A 69 -12.42 6.63 -8.51
C ASN A 69 -12.95 7.88 -9.18
N PHE A 70 -13.50 8.81 -8.40
CA PHE A 70 -14.03 10.04 -8.94
C PHE A 70 -12.93 10.94 -9.52
N ALA A 71 -11.77 11.03 -8.86
CA ALA A 71 -10.63 11.76 -9.38
C ALA A 71 -10.16 11.22 -10.75
N ARG A 72 -10.12 9.88 -10.93
CA ARG A 72 -9.80 9.29 -12.24
C ARG A 72 -10.83 9.65 -13.30
N GLU A 73 -12.12 9.53 -13.00
CA GLU A 73 -13.19 9.89 -13.95
C GLU A 73 -13.09 11.36 -14.38
N LEU A 74 -12.78 12.27 -13.43
CA LEU A 74 -12.58 13.68 -13.76
C LEU A 74 -11.33 13.91 -14.64
N ILE A 75 -10.22 13.22 -14.35
CA ILE A 75 -8.99 13.29 -15.17
C ILE A 75 -9.24 12.73 -16.59
N GLU A 76 -10.08 11.70 -16.72
CA GLU A 76 -10.37 11.06 -18.00
C GLU A 76 -11.36 11.84 -18.86
N HIS A 77 -12.30 12.55 -18.24
CA HIS A 77 -13.41 13.22 -18.94
C HIS A 77 -13.31 14.76 -18.97
N THR A 78 -12.30 15.36 -18.35
CA THR A 78 -12.15 16.82 -18.29
C THR A 78 -10.69 17.25 -18.41
N ASP A 79 -10.47 18.47 -18.90
CA ASP A 79 -9.15 19.11 -18.91
C ASP A 79 -8.83 19.85 -17.60
N ALA A 80 -9.69 19.71 -16.57
CA ALA A 80 -9.48 20.37 -15.29
C ALA A 80 -8.32 19.72 -14.53
N GLU A 81 -7.61 20.53 -13.74
CA GLU A 81 -6.59 20.00 -12.85
C GLU A 81 -7.26 19.33 -11.64
N VAL A 82 -6.91 18.06 -11.36
CA VAL A 82 -7.49 17.31 -10.23
C VAL A 82 -6.42 16.95 -9.21
N VAL A 83 -6.62 17.39 -7.97
CA VAL A 83 -5.71 17.16 -6.85
C VAL A 83 -6.41 16.42 -5.73
N VAL A 84 -5.83 15.29 -5.31
CA VAL A 84 -6.27 14.56 -4.11
C VAL A 84 -5.32 14.87 -2.96
N LEU A 85 -5.86 15.30 -1.83
CA LEU A 85 -5.09 15.67 -0.64
C LEU A 85 -5.05 14.54 0.40
N ASN A 86 -3.97 14.51 1.18
CA ASN A 86 -3.71 13.49 2.18
C ASN A 86 -4.48 13.77 3.48
N PRO A 87 -5.46 12.93 3.85
CA PRO A 87 -6.31 13.16 5.02
C PRO A 87 -5.52 13.25 6.32
N SER A 88 -4.48 12.43 6.48
CA SER A 88 -3.68 12.37 7.70
C SER A 88 -2.87 13.65 7.94
N LYS A 89 -2.50 14.37 6.87
CA LYS A 89 -1.82 15.67 6.97
C LYS A 89 -2.82 16.81 7.11
N LEU A 90 -3.97 16.73 6.42
CA LEU A 90 -5.02 17.75 6.51
C LEU A 90 -5.62 17.85 7.92
N HIS A 91 -5.78 16.74 8.62
CA HIS A 91 -6.22 16.73 10.03
C HIS A 91 -5.38 17.68 10.91
N ILE A 92 -4.06 17.72 10.74
CA ILE A 92 -3.17 18.56 11.54
C ILE A 92 -3.40 20.05 11.25
N ILE A 93 -3.76 20.36 10.00
CA ILE A 93 -4.00 21.71 9.51
C ILE A 93 -5.40 22.20 9.92
N PHE A 94 -6.38 21.31 9.98
CA PHE A 94 -7.78 21.63 10.28
C PHE A 94 -8.21 21.09 11.65
N GLN A 95 -7.65 21.60 12.74
CA GLN A 95 -8.26 21.45 14.06
C GLN A 95 -9.44 22.43 14.17
N SER A 96 -10.66 21.96 13.90
CA SER A 96 -11.89 22.75 14.01
C SER A 96 -12.88 22.05 14.94
N GLN A 97 -13.50 22.83 15.85
CA GLN A 97 -14.59 22.35 16.70
C GLN A 97 -15.93 22.20 15.94
N CYS A 98 -16.07 22.85 14.78
CA CYS A 98 -17.26 22.73 13.93
C CYS A 98 -16.93 21.90 12.68
N LYS A 99 -17.58 20.73 12.57
CA LYS A 99 -17.46 19.78 11.46
C LYS A 99 -18.80 19.65 10.75
N THR A 100 -18.90 20.24 9.56
CA THR A 100 -20.07 20.14 8.69
C THR A 100 -19.59 20.01 7.26
N ASP A 101 -20.28 19.24 6.42
CA ASP A 101 -19.89 18.98 5.03
C ASP A 101 -19.67 20.27 4.22
N LYS A 102 -20.48 21.31 4.52
CA LYS A 102 -20.35 22.64 3.91
C LYS A 102 -19.05 23.34 4.30
N GLN A 103 -18.63 23.23 5.55
CA GLN A 103 -17.39 23.86 6.01
C GLN A 103 -16.16 23.08 5.51
N ASP A 104 -16.27 21.76 5.40
CA ASP A 104 -15.15 20.91 4.99
C ASP A 104 -14.80 21.13 3.51
N CYS A 105 -15.79 21.25 2.62
CA CYS A 105 -15.52 21.60 1.21
C CYS A 105 -14.91 23.01 1.04
N VAL A 106 -15.35 23.99 1.86
CA VAL A 106 -14.79 25.35 1.88
C VAL A 106 -13.35 25.36 2.38
N LYS A 107 -13.03 24.57 3.41
CA LYS A 107 -11.67 24.44 3.96
C LYS A 107 -10.70 23.93 2.91
N LEU A 108 -11.09 22.91 2.13
CA LEU A 108 -10.25 22.38 1.07
C LEU A 108 -9.94 23.44 0.00
N ALA A 109 -10.97 24.15 -0.47
CA ALA A 109 -10.80 25.21 -1.47
C ALA A 109 -9.90 26.35 -0.96
N ARG A 110 -10.09 26.77 0.31
CA ARG A 110 -9.27 27.81 0.93
C ARG A 110 -7.83 27.36 1.16
N TYR A 111 -7.61 26.12 1.56
CA TYR A 111 -6.26 25.61 1.81
C TYR A 111 -5.39 25.68 0.55
N VAL A 112 -5.90 25.24 -0.60
CA VAL A 112 -5.12 25.34 -1.84
C VAL A 112 -4.95 26.77 -2.33
N ARG A 113 -5.94 27.65 -2.08
CA ARG A 113 -5.85 29.08 -2.39
C ARG A 113 -4.77 29.78 -1.55
N ASP A 114 -4.73 29.48 -0.25
CA ASP A 114 -3.93 30.20 0.75
C ASP A 114 -2.52 29.63 0.89
N THR A 115 -2.27 28.41 0.40
CA THR A 115 -0.96 27.76 0.49
C THR A 115 -0.31 27.58 -0.87
N ASN A 116 1.02 27.67 -0.90
CA ASN A 116 1.79 27.37 -2.10
C ASN A 116 1.65 25.89 -2.48
N ARG A 117 1.53 25.60 -3.77
CA ARG A 117 1.43 24.28 -4.37
C ARG A 117 2.50 23.29 -3.89
N ASP A 118 3.73 23.75 -3.67
CA ASP A 118 4.82 22.93 -3.14
C ASP A 118 4.57 22.41 -1.71
N ASN A 119 3.70 23.10 -0.97
CA ASN A 119 3.31 22.75 0.39
C ASN A 119 2.00 21.94 0.45
N TRP A 120 1.36 21.67 -0.69
CA TRP A 120 0.15 20.87 -0.72
C TRP A 120 0.46 19.43 -0.31
N ALA A 121 -0.35 18.92 0.61
CA ALA A 121 -0.27 17.53 1.05
C ALA A 121 -0.89 16.59 -0.01
N THR A 122 -0.32 16.49 -1.21
CA THR A 122 -0.94 15.74 -2.32
C THR A 122 -0.72 14.22 -2.24
N LEU A 123 -1.64 13.48 -2.87
CA LEU A 123 -1.60 12.05 -3.11
C LEU A 123 -1.66 11.80 -4.62
N LYS A 124 -0.73 11.01 -5.17
CA LYS A 124 -0.85 10.54 -6.55
C LYS A 124 -2.09 9.66 -6.68
N VAL A 125 -2.96 10.01 -7.61
CA VAL A 125 -4.14 9.20 -7.96
C VAL A 125 -3.64 7.88 -8.55
N PRO A 126 -3.96 6.72 -7.95
CA PRO A 126 -3.52 5.44 -8.47
C PRO A 126 -4.25 5.10 -9.77
N THR A 127 -3.58 4.38 -10.66
CA THR A 127 -4.23 3.85 -11.87
C THR A 127 -5.34 2.87 -11.49
N LYS A 128 -6.17 2.50 -12.47
CA LYS A 128 -7.19 1.46 -12.28
C LYS A 128 -6.53 0.15 -11.85
N GLU A 129 -5.49 -0.30 -12.55
CA GLU A 129 -4.81 -1.57 -12.20
C GLU A 129 -4.14 -1.49 -10.81
N GLU A 130 -3.51 -0.36 -10.46
CA GLU A 130 -2.94 -0.18 -9.11
C GLU A 130 -4.02 -0.27 -8.03
N THR A 131 -5.20 0.31 -8.28
CA THR A 131 -6.33 0.27 -7.34
C THR A 131 -6.88 -1.14 -7.18
N GLU A 132 -7.03 -1.87 -8.28
CA GLU A 132 -7.45 -3.27 -8.30
C GLU A 132 -6.45 -4.13 -7.50
N LEU A 133 -5.15 -3.98 -7.77
CA LEU A 133 -4.11 -4.71 -7.04
C LEU A 133 -4.11 -4.40 -5.54
N ARG A 134 -4.27 -3.12 -5.16
CA ARG A 134 -4.43 -2.72 -3.75
C ARG A 134 -5.64 -3.41 -3.11
N SER A 135 -6.76 -3.48 -3.82
CA SER A 135 -7.98 -4.13 -3.34
C SER A 135 -7.74 -5.61 -3.05
N VAL A 136 -7.18 -6.35 -4.02
CA VAL A 136 -6.91 -7.79 -3.85
C VAL A 136 -5.90 -8.05 -2.73
N ILE A 137 -4.82 -7.25 -2.63
CA ILE A 137 -3.84 -7.36 -1.54
C ILE A 137 -4.50 -7.14 -0.17
N ASN A 138 -5.40 -6.16 -0.06
CA ASN A 138 -6.10 -5.90 1.20
C ASN A 138 -7.03 -7.06 1.58
N GLN A 139 -7.74 -7.65 0.62
CA GLN A 139 -8.58 -8.83 0.87
C GLN A 139 -7.75 -10.06 1.26
N TYR A 140 -6.62 -10.28 0.58
CA TYR A 140 -5.65 -11.31 0.95
C TYR A 140 -5.18 -11.14 2.41
N ASP A 141 -4.74 -9.93 2.78
CA ASP A 141 -4.30 -9.63 4.15
C ASP A 141 -5.43 -9.80 5.18
N GLY A 142 -6.67 -9.53 4.80
CA GLY A 142 -7.88 -9.79 5.59
C GLY A 142 -8.06 -11.28 5.84
N ALA A 143 -8.13 -12.08 4.77
CA ALA A 143 -8.31 -13.53 4.85
C ALA A 143 -7.18 -14.21 5.65
N VAL A 144 -5.93 -13.77 5.52
CA VAL A 144 -4.81 -14.27 6.34
C VAL A 144 -5.05 -13.98 7.83
N LYS A 145 -5.50 -12.77 8.19
CA LYS A 145 -5.80 -12.42 9.59
C LYS A 145 -6.96 -13.22 10.13
N ASP A 146 -8.02 -13.39 9.34
CA ASP A 146 -9.22 -14.10 9.77
C ASP A 146 -8.94 -15.60 9.93
N ARG A 147 -8.14 -16.21 9.04
CA ARG A 147 -7.58 -17.55 9.24
C ARG A 147 -6.82 -17.65 10.56
N THR A 148 -5.92 -16.71 10.85
CA THR A 148 -5.16 -16.72 12.11
C THR A 148 -6.06 -16.59 13.33
N LYS A 149 -7.10 -15.74 13.29
CA LYS A 149 -8.09 -15.64 14.37
C LYS A 149 -8.88 -16.93 14.54
N ALA A 150 -9.29 -17.58 13.45
CA ALA A 150 -10.01 -18.84 13.49
C ALA A 150 -9.15 -19.97 14.07
N ILE A 151 -7.87 -20.09 13.66
CA ILE A 151 -6.92 -21.04 14.27
C ILE A 151 -6.73 -20.75 15.76
N ASN A 152 -6.62 -19.49 16.17
CA ASN A 152 -6.49 -19.14 17.58
C ASN A 152 -7.75 -19.52 18.39
N ARG A 153 -8.94 -19.35 17.82
CA ARG A 153 -10.20 -19.78 18.43
C ARG A 153 -10.26 -21.30 18.54
N LEU A 154 -9.91 -22.03 17.47
CA LEU A 154 -9.86 -23.49 17.47
C LEU A 154 -8.88 -24.01 18.53
N HIS A 155 -7.68 -23.43 18.59
CA HIS A 155 -6.67 -23.76 19.61
C HIS A 155 -7.17 -23.51 21.04
N ALA A 156 -7.97 -22.45 21.25
CA ALA A 156 -8.59 -22.19 22.54
C ALA A 156 -9.67 -23.23 22.92
N VAL A 157 -10.42 -23.77 21.95
CA VAL A 157 -11.38 -24.87 22.20
C VAL A 157 -10.64 -26.09 22.77
N PHE A 158 -9.52 -26.49 22.18
CA PHE A 158 -8.70 -27.59 22.72
C PHE A 158 -8.23 -27.31 24.15
N ASN A 159 -7.76 -26.09 24.43
CA ASN A 159 -7.30 -25.73 25.77
C ASN A 159 -8.44 -25.78 26.80
N GLN A 160 -9.64 -25.30 26.45
CA GLN A 160 -10.82 -25.34 27.32
C GLN A 160 -11.28 -26.75 27.65
N ASN A 161 -11.03 -27.71 26.76
CA ASN A 161 -11.41 -29.11 26.92
C ASN A 161 -10.26 -29.99 27.47
N GLY A 162 -9.23 -29.39 28.06
CA GLY A 162 -8.19 -30.13 28.78
C GLY A 162 -6.99 -30.59 27.94
N PHE A 163 -6.79 -30.02 26.75
CA PHE A 163 -5.65 -30.32 25.87
C PHE A 163 -4.64 -29.16 25.76
N PRO A 164 -3.99 -28.72 26.86
CA PRO A 164 -3.09 -27.55 26.85
C PRO A 164 -1.75 -27.81 26.13
N LEU A 165 -1.39 -29.09 25.92
CA LEU A 165 -0.14 -29.47 25.27
C LEU A 165 -0.22 -29.45 23.73
N LEU A 166 -1.43 -29.39 23.18
CA LEU A 166 -1.64 -29.29 21.74
C LEU A 166 -1.09 -27.95 21.23
N LYS A 167 -0.25 -28.00 20.21
CA LYS A 167 0.41 -26.81 19.64
C LYS A 167 -0.35 -26.36 18.40
N LYS A 168 -0.25 -25.06 18.10
CA LYS A 168 -0.80 -24.51 16.84
C LYS A 168 -0.18 -25.14 15.59
N ALA A 169 1.02 -25.70 15.69
CA ALA A 169 1.66 -26.44 14.60
C ALA A 169 0.87 -27.71 14.24
N ASP A 170 0.21 -28.33 15.22
CA ASP A 170 -0.61 -29.54 15.03
C ASP A 170 -1.93 -29.21 14.30
N LEU A 171 -2.30 -27.92 14.26
CA LEU A 171 -3.49 -27.38 13.58
C LEU A 171 -3.15 -26.69 12.25
N ALA A 172 -1.91 -26.82 11.78
CA ALA A 172 -1.43 -26.10 10.59
C ALA A 172 -2.01 -26.64 9.28
N SER A 173 -2.28 -27.95 9.19
CA SER A 173 -2.88 -28.59 8.02
C SER A 173 -4.35 -28.97 8.28
N ASN A 174 -5.14 -29.08 7.21
CA ASN A 174 -6.53 -29.56 7.31
C ASN A 174 -6.60 -30.97 7.93
N GLU A 175 -5.73 -31.88 7.50
CA GLU A 175 -5.62 -33.24 8.05
C GLU A 175 -5.31 -33.23 9.55
N GLY A 176 -4.33 -32.43 9.98
CA GLY A 176 -3.96 -32.30 11.39
C GLY A 176 -5.09 -31.73 12.23
N ARG A 177 -5.84 -30.74 11.71
CA ARG A 177 -7.02 -30.20 12.38
C ARG A 177 -8.09 -31.29 12.55
N LEU A 178 -8.48 -31.97 11.48
CA LEU A 178 -9.57 -32.96 11.51
C LEU A 178 -9.23 -34.18 12.37
N ALA A 179 -7.98 -34.65 12.34
CA ALA A 179 -7.52 -35.75 13.17
C ALA A 179 -7.63 -35.38 14.66
N ASN A 180 -7.07 -34.24 15.07
CA ASN A 180 -7.12 -33.79 16.46
C ASN A 180 -8.56 -33.50 16.93
N ILE A 181 -9.42 -32.93 16.08
CA ILE A 181 -10.82 -32.69 16.41
C ILE A 181 -11.53 -34.01 16.70
N THR A 182 -11.37 -35.00 15.82
CA THR A 182 -12.02 -36.32 15.94
C THR A 182 -11.51 -37.12 17.13
N GLU A 183 -10.21 -37.08 17.40
CA GLU A 183 -9.59 -37.89 18.47
C GLU A 183 -9.80 -37.30 19.86
N LEU A 184 -9.77 -35.97 19.99
CA LEU A 184 -9.66 -35.32 21.30
C LEU A 184 -10.95 -34.62 21.75
N LEU A 185 -11.86 -34.27 20.83
CA LEU A 185 -13.06 -33.51 21.18
C LEU A 185 -14.32 -34.34 20.96
N ASP A 186 -15.29 -34.16 21.86
CA ASP A 186 -16.62 -34.76 21.77
C ASP A 186 -17.72 -33.70 22.03
N GLY A 187 -18.99 -34.13 21.92
CA GLY A 187 -20.16 -33.31 22.19
C GLY A 187 -20.15 -31.95 21.44
N TYR A 188 -20.50 -30.88 22.14
CA TYR A 188 -20.53 -29.54 21.54
C TYR A 188 -19.14 -28.96 21.25
N ALA A 189 -18.08 -29.41 21.94
CA ALA A 189 -16.72 -28.97 21.66
C ALA A 189 -16.29 -29.43 20.26
N TYR A 190 -16.62 -30.67 19.90
CA TYR A 190 -16.45 -31.21 18.55
C TYR A 190 -17.20 -30.37 17.51
N GLU A 191 -18.50 -30.12 17.72
CA GLU A 191 -19.33 -29.35 16.77
C GLU A 191 -18.80 -27.93 16.53
N VAL A 192 -18.43 -27.23 17.61
CA VAL A 192 -17.82 -25.89 17.52
C VAL A 192 -16.49 -25.94 16.77
N ALA A 193 -15.67 -26.95 17.03
CA ALA A 193 -14.39 -27.12 16.37
C ALA A 193 -14.54 -27.40 14.87
N ILE A 194 -15.52 -28.19 14.45
CA ILE A 194 -15.85 -28.43 13.04
C ILE A 194 -16.28 -27.16 12.34
N VAL A 195 -17.11 -26.31 12.97
CA VAL A 195 -17.48 -25.01 12.39
C VAL A 195 -16.26 -24.11 12.20
N LEU A 196 -15.38 -24.03 13.22
CA LEU A 196 -14.14 -23.26 13.13
C LEU A 196 -13.18 -23.81 12.07
N GLU A 197 -13.10 -25.13 11.91
CA GLU A 197 -12.33 -25.78 10.85
C GLU A 197 -12.83 -25.33 9.47
N ARG A 198 -14.15 -25.35 9.24
CA ARG A 198 -14.74 -24.86 7.99
C ARG A 198 -14.43 -23.39 7.72
N GLU A 199 -14.47 -22.54 8.76
CA GLU A 199 -14.04 -21.13 8.63
C GLU A 199 -12.57 -21.01 8.21
N ILE A 200 -11.67 -21.82 8.79
CA ILE A 200 -10.24 -21.86 8.43
C ILE A 200 -10.08 -22.28 6.98
N SER A 201 -10.72 -23.38 6.57
CA SER A 201 -10.67 -23.93 5.21
C SER A 201 -11.19 -22.92 4.17
N ASN A 202 -12.30 -22.23 4.46
CA ASN A 202 -12.81 -21.16 3.59
C ASN A 202 -11.81 -20.01 3.45
N CYS A 203 -11.13 -19.62 4.53
CA CYS A 203 -10.07 -18.61 4.45
C CYS A 203 -8.88 -19.10 3.62
N GLU A 204 -8.48 -20.37 3.74
CA GLU A 204 -7.39 -20.97 2.95
C GLU A 204 -7.71 -20.98 1.45
N VAL A 205 -8.93 -21.34 1.06
CA VAL A 205 -9.41 -21.24 -0.32
C VAL A 205 -9.37 -19.79 -0.82
N ASN A 206 -9.90 -18.85 -0.05
CA ASN A 206 -9.89 -17.42 -0.42
C ASN A 206 -8.46 -16.87 -0.58
N ILE A 207 -7.54 -17.26 0.31
CA ILE A 207 -6.12 -16.90 0.21
C ILE A 207 -5.53 -17.39 -1.13
N GLY A 208 -5.84 -18.62 -1.54
CA GLY A 208 -5.45 -19.17 -2.84
C GLY A 208 -6.02 -18.38 -4.01
N ASN A 209 -7.32 -18.08 -3.99
CA ASN A 209 -8.01 -17.30 -5.02
C ASN A 209 -7.41 -15.90 -5.17
N TYR A 210 -7.18 -15.19 -4.06
CA TYR A 210 -6.55 -13.86 -4.10
C TYR A 210 -5.09 -13.94 -4.57
N MET A 211 -4.34 -15.00 -4.24
CA MET A 211 -2.98 -15.18 -4.74
C MET A 211 -2.97 -15.37 -6.26
N ALA A 212 -3.90 -16.15 -6.82
CA ALA A 212 -4.05 -16.31 -8.26
C ALA A 212 -4.34 -14.97 -8.96
N MET A 213 -5.28 -14.17 -8.42
CA MET A 213 -5.57 -12.83 -8.92
C MET A 213 -4.34 -11.90 -8.85
N ILE A 214 -3.58 -11.94 -7.74
CA ILE A 214 -2.35 -11.15 -7.60
C ILE A 214 -1.35 -11.53 -8.70
N ARG A 215 -1.13 -12.82 -8.95
CA ARG A 215 -0.22 -13.30 -10.01
C ARG A 215 -0.64 -12.80 -11.39
N GLU A 216 -1.93 -12.83 -11.70
CA GLU A 216 -2.44 -12.33 -12.98
C GLU A 216 -2.15 -10.83 -13.14
N ILE A 217 -2.45 -10.03 -12.12
CA ILE A 217 -2.28 -8.57 -12.19
C ILE A 217 -0.81 -8.17 -12.27
N VAL A 218 0.08 -8.78 -11.47
CA VAL A 218 1.51 -8.39 -11.47
C VAL A 218 2.24 -8.79 -12.76
N GLN A 219 1.79 -9.82 -13.46
CA GLN A 219 2.39 -10.22 -14.76
C GLN A 219 2.16 -9.18 -15.85
N LYS A 220 1.16 -8.30 -15.70
CA LYS A 220 0.92 -7.13 -16.58
C LYS A 220 1.97 -6.02 -16.37
N ARG A 221 2.85 -6.16 -15.37
CA ARG A 221 3.94 -5.23 -15.01
C ARG A 221 5.28 -5.99 -14.87
N PRO A 222 5.75 -6.67 -15.94
CA PRO A 222 6.89 -7.59 -15.84
C PRO A 222 8.19 -6.88 -15.45
N LYS A 223 8.41 -5.66 -15.94
CA LYS A 223 9.59 -4.83 -15.59
C LYS A 223 9.70 -4.63 -14.09
N GLU A 224 8.67 -4.05 -13.46
CA GLU A 224 8.66 -3.75 -12.03
C GLU A 224 8.74 -5.03 -11.20
N LEU A 225 8.01 -6.07 -11.60
CA LEU A 225 7.98 -7.37 -10.94
C LEU A 225 9.38 -8.01 -10.88
N LEU A 226 10.06 -8.11 -12.03
CA LEU A 226 11.39 -8.71 -12.13
C LEU A 226 12.43 -7.91 -11.37
N ILE A 227 12.40 -6.57 -11.46
CA ILE A 227 13.29 -5.68 -10.71
C ILE A 227 13.12 -5.91 -9.20
N TRP A 228 11.90 -5.86 -8.69
CA TRP A 228 11.65 -6.04 -7.26
C TRP A 228 12.02 -7.45 -6.80
N MET A 229 11.60 -8.50 -7.52
CA MET A 229 11.90 -9.88 -7.12
C MET A 229 13.39 -10.24 -7.28
N SER A 230 14.17 -9.51 -8.08
CA SER A 230 15.62 -9.69 -8.19
C SER A 230 16.35 -9.35 -6.88
N ILE A 231 15.76 -8.49 -6.03
CA ILE A 231 16.35 -8.09 -4.76
C ILE A 231 16.20 -9.22 -3.71
N PRO A 232 17.29 -9.66 -3.07
CA PRO A 232 17.25 -10.63 -1.96
C PRO A 232 16.26 -10.23 -0.87
N GLY A 233 15.44 -11.18 -0.40
CA GLY A 233 14.40 -10.94 0.61
C GLY A 233 13.06 -10.44 0.04
N ILE A 234 13.00 -9.95 -1.21
CA ILE A 234 11.72 -9.59 -1.85
C ILE A 234 11.14 -10.81 -2.57
N GLY A 235 10.00 -11.29 -2.10
CA GLY A 235 9.17 -12.30 -2.76
C GLY A 235 7.89 -11.70 -3.36
N LEU A 236 7.02 -12.53 -3.93
CA LEU A 236 5.81 -12.12 -4.66
C LEU A 236 4.96 -11.10 -3.90
N MET A 237 4.53 -11.39 -2.67
CA MET A 237 3.67 -10.46 -1.91
C MET A 237 4.33 -9.11 -1.63
N THR A 238 5.66 -9.08 -1.44
CA THR A 238 6.39 -7.83 -1.24
C THR A 238 6.46 -7.05 -2.55
N ALA A 239 6.83 -7.71 -3.65
CA ALA A 239 6.86 -7.11 -4.99
C ALA A 239 5.47 -6.59 -5.41
N ALA A 240 4.42 -7.40 -5.25
CA ALA A 240 3.04 -7.01 -5.54
C ALA A 240 2.61 -5.77 -4.76
N SER A 241 2.91 -5.71 -3.45
CA SER A 241 2.63 -4.51 -2.66
C SER A 241 3.43 -3.28 -3.13
N LEU A 242 4.69 -3.47 -3.54
CA LEU A 242 5.49 -2.38 -4.08
C LEU A 242 4.91 -1.89 -5.41
N ILE A 243 4.55 -2.79 -6.34
CA ILE A 243 3.88 -2.42 -7.60
C ILE A 243 2.58 -1.66 -7.32
N ALA A 244 1.74 -2.16 -6.43
CA ALA A 244 0.43 -1.58 -6.13
C ALA A 244 0.53 -0.15 -5.56
N TYR A 245 1.51 0.10 -4.68
CA TYR A 245 1.61 1.36 -3.96
C TYR A 245 2.65 2.31 -4.54
N VAL A 246 3.76 1.82 -5.08
CA VAL A 246 4.88 2.61 -5.62
C VAL A 246 4.71 2.86 -7.13
N GLY A 247 4.14 1.88 -7.86
CA GLY A 247 4.05 1.92 -9.32
C GLY A 247 5.44 1.81 -9.97
N ASP A 248 5.64 2.58 -11.04
CA ASP A 248 6.92 2.77 -11.75
C ASP A 248 8.03 3.45 -10.91
N GLY A 249 7.66 4.09 -9.80
CA GLY A 249 8.57 4.83 -8.93
C GLY A 249 8.99 6.21 -9.46
N GLU A 250 8.52 6.66 -10.63
CA GLU A 250 8.93 7.92 -11.25
C GLU A 250 8.55 9.14 -10.41
N ARG A 251 7.43 9.04 -9.69
CA ARG A 251 6.94 10.10 -8.79
C ARG A 251 7.88 10.41 -7.61
N PHE A 252 8.87 9.56 -7.37
CA PHE A 252 9.87 9.76 -6.32
C PHE A 252 11.16 10.23 -6.98
N SER A 253 11.51 11.50 -6.79
CA SER A 253 12.75 12.06 -7.30
C SER A 253 13.95 11.40 -6.62
N LYS A 254 13.87 11.26 -5.29
CA LYS A 254 14.93 10.70 -4.44
C LYS A 254 14.47 9.43 -3.69
N PRO A 255 15.38 8.47 -3.42
CA PRO A 255 15.04 7.29 -2.63
C PRO A 255 14.52 7.63 -1.22
N ALA A 256 14.93 8.77 -0.65
CA ALA A 256 14.47 9.25 0.64
C ALA A 256 12.95 9.50 0.67
N GLU A 257 12.37 9.99 -0.43
CA GLU A 257 10.93 10.23 -0.54
C GLU A 257 10.14 8.92 -0.54
N LEU A 258 10.64 7.90 -1.23
CA LEU A 258 10.05 6.55 -1.20
C LEU A 258 10.08 5.99 0.23
N ARG A 259 11.23 6.05 0.92
CA ARG A 259 11.35 5.55 2.30
C ARG A 259 10.44 6.31 3.27
N ASN A 260 10.24 7.62 3.05
CA ASN A 260 9.31 8.43 3.81
C ASN A 260 7.86 8.01 3.54
N TYR A 261 7.48 7.82 2.28
CA TYR A 261 6.15 7.36 1.86
C TYR A 261 5.78 5.99 2.49
N ILE A 262 6.74 5.07 2.58
CA ILE A 262 6.53 3.77 3.24
C ILE A 262 6.52 3.88 4.78
N GLY A 263 7.11 4.93 5.36
CA GLY A 263 7.23 5.10 6.81
C GLY A 263 8.38 4.28 7.39
N LEU A 264 9.58 4.45 6.85
CA LEU A 264 10.82 3.86 7.37
C LEU A 264 11.88 4.90 7.76
N VAL A 265 11.50 6.19 7.78
CA VAL A 265 12.36 7.30 8.22
C VAL A 265 12.04 7.68 9.68
N PRO A 266 13.04 8.11 10.48
CA PRO A 266 12.78 8.65 11.82
C PRO A 266 11.97 9.94 11.75
N ARG A 267 11.17 10.20 12.79
CA ARG A 267 10.58 11.52 13.00
C ARG A 267 11.69 12.48 13.40
N ILE A 268 11.78 13.62 12.73
CA ILE A 268 12.71 14.69 13.07
C ILE A 268 11.87 15.83 13.66
N ASP A 269 12.31 16.33 14.82
CA ASP A 269 11.77 17.53 15.46
C ASP A 269 12.92 18.51 15.65
N GLN A 270 12.91 19.57 14.84
CA GLN A 270 13.96 20.58 14.80
C GLN A 270 13.34 21.95 15.11
N SER A 271 13.83 22.61 16.15
CA SER A 271 13.44 23.97 16.53
C SER A 271 14.63 24.72 17.15
N GLY A 272 14.99 25.87 16.57
CA GLY A 272 16.20 26.61 16.99
C GLY A 272 17.44 25.72 16.95
N ASP A 273 18.16 25.63 18.07
CA ASP A 273 19.35 24.78 18.22
C ASP A 273 19.03 23.32 18.60
N ARG A 274 17.75 22.97 18.77
CA ARG A 274 17.33 21.64 19.22
C ARG A 274 17.05 20.75 18.02
N ASN A 275 17.83 19.67 17.89
CA ASN A 275 17.64 18.64 16.87
C ASN A 275 17.35 17.28 17.53
N ILE A 276 16.09 16.86 17.55
CA ILE A 276 15.67 15.58 18.10
C ILE A 276 15.38 14.60 16.98
N VAL A 277 16.13 13.50 16.95
CA VAL A 277 15.82 12.32 16.13
C VAL A 277 14.97 11.37 16.95
N GLY A 278 13.68 11.31 16.64
CA GLY A 278 12.69 10.46 17.30
C GLY A 278 12.63 9.04 16.74
N LYS A 279 11.58 8.31 17.13
CA LYS A 279 11.31 6.94 16.65
C LYS A 279 11.04 6.92 15.14
N VAL A 280 11.27 5.76 14.52
CA VAL A 280 10.89 5.49 13.14
C VAL A 280 9.38 5.70 12.97
N SER A 281 8.99 6.53 12.00
CA SER A 281 7.59 6.83 11.69
C SER A 281 6.84 5.56 11.33
N ALA A 282 5.64 5.38 11.88
CA ALA A 282 4.71 4.30 11.47
C ALA A 282 3.54 4.84 10.62
N TYR A 283 3.61 6.11 10.19
CA TYR A 283 2.54 6.83 9.50
C TYR A 283 2.48 6.58 7.98
N GLY A 284 3.26 5.65 7.44
CA GLY A 284 3.36 5.38 6.00
C GLY A 284 2.48 4.22 5.48
N CYS A 285 2.80 3.76 4.28
CA CYS A 285 2.11 2.66 3.60
C CYS A 285 2.25 1.32 4.37
N LYS A 286 1.25 0.98 5.20
CA LYS A 286 1.27 -0.19 6.09
C LYS A 286 1.47 -1.53 5.35
N PRO A 287 0.79 -1.84 4.22
CA PRO A 287 0.96 -3.12 3.54
C PRO A 287 2.39 -3.33 3.06
N VAL A 288 2.98 -2.34 2.37
CA VAL A 288 4.37 -2.40 1.93
C VAL A 288 5.31 -2.48 3.12
N ARG A 289 5.12 -1.64 4.15
CA ARG A 289 5.98 -1.61 5.34
C ARG A 289 6.05 -2.96 6.04
N LYS A 290 4.91 -3.62 6.23
CA LYS A 290 4.83 -4.97 6.81
C LYS A 290 5.64 -5.95 5.96
N ASN A 291 5.36 -6.01 4.66
CA ASN A 291 5.96 -6.98 3.75
C ASN A 291 7.47 -6.78 3.58
N ILE A 292 7.92 -5.54 3.39
CA ILE A 292 9.35 -5.24 3.19
C ILE A 292 10.18 -5.52 4.45
N ILE A 293 9.64 -5.29 5.65
CA ILE A 293 10.35 -5.62 6.90
C ILE A 293 10.47 -7.14 7.08
N GLN A 294 9.41 -7.89 6.77
CA GLN A 294 9.48 -9.36 6.81
C GLN A 294 10.48 -9.89 5.77
N GLY A 295 10.47 -9.34 4.56
CA GLY A 295 11.47 -9.64 3.53
C GLY A 295 12.89 -9.30 3.98
N ALA A 296 13.09 -8.14 4.61
CA ALA A 296 14.36 -7.70 5.14
C ALA A 296 14.92 -8.65 6.23
N LEU A 297 14.05 -9.17 7.10
CA LEU A 297 14.43 -10.13 8.14
C LEU A 297 14.74 -11.53 7.59
N SER A 298 14.16 -11.91 6.44
CA SER A 298 14.42 -13.20 5.81
C SER A 298 15.75 -13.25 5.05
N VAL A 299 16.37 -12.10 4.77
CA VAL A 299 17.65 -12.01 4.03
C VAL A 299 18.77 -12.82 4.68
N LYS A 300 18.75 -13.01 6.01
CA LYS A 300 19.74 -13.85 6.71
C LYS A 300 19.81 -15.30 6.20
N ASN A 301 18.71 -15.80 5.62
CA ASN A 301 18.59 -17.15 5.08
C ASN A 301 18.97 -17.22 3.58
N VAL A 302 19.31 -16.10 2.95
CA VAL A 302 19.73 -16.08 1.54
C VAL A 302 21.15 -16.65 1.44
N GLY A 303 21.31 -17.78 0.75
CA GLY A 303 22.59 -18.48 0.63
C GLY A 303 23.71 -17.66 -0.02
N ALA A 304 23.37 -16.81 -0.99
CA ALA A 304 24.34 -15.94 -1.66
C ALA A 304 24.82 -14.79 -0.76
N LYS A 305 26.11 -14.46 -0.84
CA LYS A 305 26.66 -13.22 -0.26
C LYS A 305 26.19 -12.04 -1.11
N CYS A 306 25.65 -11.02 -0.45
CA CYS A 306 25.20 -9.81 -1.12
C CYS A 306 25.19 -8.65 -0.14
N SER A 307 25.25 -7.43 -0.69
CA SER A 307 25.38 -6.22 0.13
C SER A 307 24.22 -6.01 1.12
N ILE A 308 23.04 -6.57 0.84
CA ILE A 308 21.84 -6.50 1.70
C ILE A 308 21.97 -7.46 2.88
N ARG A 309 22.47 -8.68 2.63
CA ARG A 309 22.76 -9.66 3.69
C ARG A 309 23.89 -9.17 4.60
N ASP A 310 24.92 -8.56 4.04
CA ASP A 310 26.00 -7.96 4.83
C ASP A 310 25.49 -6.82 5.73
N CYS A 311 24.49 -6.06 5.25
CA CYS A 311 23.82 -5.04 6.06
C CYS A 311 23.11 -5.67 7.27
N TYR A 312 22.42 -6.80 7.08
CA TYR A 312 21.76 -7.53 8.16
C TYR A 312 22.76 -7.93 9.25
N PHE A 313 23.82 -8.66 8.87
CA PHE A 313 24.81 -9.16 9.82
C PHE A 313 25.63 -8.06 10.48
N ARG A 314 25.91 -6.95 9.77
CA ARG A 314 26.54 -5.77 10.36
C ARG A 314 25.67 -5.13 11.45
N LEU A 315 24.36 -5.00 11.22
CA LEU A 315 23.44 -4.45 12.23
C LEU A 315 23.28 -5.41 13.41
N GLN A 316 23.24 -6.71 13.15
CA GLN A 316 23.22 -7.75 14.18
C GLN A 316 24.49 -7.74 15.03
N GLY A 317 25.67 -7.65 14.42
CA GLY A 317 26.95 -7.56 15.14
C GLY A 317 27.11 -6.29 15.98
N ARG A 318 26.30 -5.25 15.70
CA ARG A 318 26.17 -4.04 16.54
C ARG A 318 25.15 -4.18 17.68
N GLY A 319 24.62 -5.39 17.92
CA GLY A 319 23.65 -5.66 19.00
C GLY A 319 22.26 -5.04 18.78
N LYS A 320 21.89 -4.68 17.54
CA LYS A 320 20.58 -4.06 17.29
C LYS A 320 19.44 -5.08 17.44
N MET A 321 18.32 -4.64 17.97
CA MET A 321 17.10 -5.45 18.06
C MET A 321 16.57 -5.83 16.67
N SER A 322 15.96 -7.01 16.55
CA SER A 322 15.45 -7.56 15.28
C SER A 322 14.59 -6.55 14.49
N GLN A 323 13.68 -5.83 15.16
CA GLN A 323 12.85 -4.81 14.50
C GLN A 323 13.68 -3.68 13.88
N LEU A 324 14.75 -3.22 14.55
CA LEU A 324 15.65 -2.18 14.04
C LEU A 324 16.51 -2.71 12.89
N ILE A 325 16.95 -3.97 12.96
CA ILE A 325 17.64 -4.63 11.84
C ILE A 325 16.73 -4.66 10.61
N GLY A 326 15.48 -5.11 10.78
CA GLY A 326 14.48 -5.17 9.71
C GLY A 326 14.24 -3.80 9.06
N VAL A 327 14.10 -2.73 9.85
CA VAL A 327 13.97 -1.35 9.33
C VAL A 327 15.22 -0.91 8.57
N GLY A 328 16.42 -1.14 9.12
CA GLY A 328 17.68 -0.73 8.49
C GLY A 328 17.93 -1.45 7.16
N VAL A 329 17.65 -2.75 7.10
CA VAL A 329 17.78 -3.55 5.88
C VAL A 329 16.68 -3.19 4.86
N ALA A 330 15.43 -2.99 5.29
CA ALA A 330 14.35 -2.52 4.41
C ALA A 330 14.65 -1.14 3.80
N ASN A 331 15.24 -0.21 4.57
CA ASN A 331 15.70 1.08 4.04
C ASN A 331 16.75 0.90 2.95
N LYS A 332 17.69 -0.03 3.11
CA LYS A 332 18.67 -0.36 2.06
C LYS A 332 17.98 -0.96 0.82
N MET A 333 17.06 -1.91 1.01
CA MET A 333 16.31 -2.54 -0.09
C MET A 333 15.51 -1.53 -0.91
N LEU A 334 14.77 -0.61 -0.25
CA LEU A 334 14.03 0.45 -0.96
C LEU A 334 14.94 1.44 -1.67
N THR A 335 16.12 1.73 -1.10
CA THR A 335 17.09 2.62 -1.75
C THR A 335 17.59 2.02 -3.05
N ILE A 336 18.01 0.75 -3.00
CA ILE A 336 18.46 0.00 -4.17
C ILE A 336 17.31 -0.13 -5.18
N GLY A 337 16.13 -0.56 -4.74
CA GLY A 337 14.98 -0.76 -5.63
C GLY A 337 14.54 0.51 -6.35
N HIS A 338 14.57 1.67 -5.68
CA HIS A 338 14.31 2.96 -6.34
C HIS A 338 15.32 3.23 -7.46
N THR A 339 16.61 3.03 -7.20
CA THR A 339 17.66 3.19 -8.22
C THR A 339 17.46 2.23 -9.39
N LEU A 340 17.15 0.95 -9.10
CA LEU A 340 16.95 -0.08 -10.13
C LEU A 340 15.71 0.16 -10.98
N LEU A 341 14.61 0.65 -10.40
CA LEU A 341 13.41 1.04 -11.15
C LEU A 341 13.72 2.16 -12.16
N LYS A 342 14.50 3.17 -11.73
CA LYS A 342 14.91 4.29 -12.58
C LYS A 342 15.89 3.86 -13.67
N SER A 343 16.85 3.00 -13.36
CA SER A 343 17.82 2.51 -14.35
C SER A 343 17.27 1.41 -15.25
N GLY A 344 16.13 0.80 -14.88
CA GLY A 344 15.58 -0.35 -15.59
C GLY A 344 16.49 -1.59 -15.52
N GLN A 345 17.23 -1.76 -14.42
CA GLN A 345 18.21 -2.84 -14.26
C GLN A 345 17.80 -3.82 -13.16
N LEU A 346 18.21 -5.08 -13.30
CA LEU A 346 18.08 -6.06 -12.22
C LEU A 346 19.17 -5.85 -11.17
N TYR A 347 18.92 -6.33 -9.95
CA TYR A 347 19.93 -6.39 -8.91
C TYR A 347 21.06 -7.36 -9.32
N LYS A 348 22.31 -6.88 -9.37
CA LYS A 348 23.50 -7.63 -9.80
C LYS A 348 24.51 -7.78 -8.65
N ASP A 349 24.31 -8.81 -7.83
CA ASP A 349 25.29 -9.39 -6.90
C ASP A 349 25.37 -10.90 -7.23
N PHE A 350 26.54 -11.51 -7.02
CA PHE A 350 26.88 -12.87 -7.48
C PHE A 350 25.76 -13.92 -7.21
N GLY A 351 25.24 -14.57 -8.26
CA GLY A 351 24.23 -15.65 -8.19
C GLY A 351 22.74 -15.26 -8.30
N ASN A 352 22.42 -13.98 -8.54
CA ASN A 352 21.04 -13.48 -8.48
C ASN A 352 20.07 -14.05 -9.52
N TYR A 353 20.51 -14.42 -10.72
CA TYR A 353 19.59 -14.90 -11.77
C TYR A 353 18.97 -16.25 -11.42
N ASN A 354 19.74 -17.17 -10.84
CA ASN A 354 19.22 -18.45 -10.37
C ASN A 354 18.27 -18.27 -9.19
N MET A 355 18.57 -17.33 -8.29
CA MET A 355 17.65 -16.96 -7.20
C MET A 355 16.34 -16.40 -7.76
N LEU A 356 16.39 -15.48 -8.71
CA LEU A 356 15.20 -14.90 -9.34
C LEU A 356 14.38 -15.97 -10.05
N LYS A 357 15.00 -16.79 -10.91
CA LYS A 357 14.33 -17.92 -11.58
C LYS A 357 13.66 -18.87 -10.58
N ARG A 358 14.33 -19.20 -9.47
CA ARG A 358 13.75 -20.01 -8.39
C ARG A 358 12.53 -19.32 -7.76
N LYS A 359 12.64 -18.04 -7.38
CA LYS A 359 11.51 -17.28 -6.82
C LYS A 359 10.32 -17.20 -7.77
N LEU A 360 10.55 -17.05 -9.08
CA LEU A 360 9.49 -17.02 -10.09
C LEU A 360 8.80 -18.38 -10.21
N ARG A 361 9.54 -19.48 -10.20
CA ARG A 361 8.96 -20.84 -10.16
C ARG A 361 8.15 -21.08 -8.89
N GLU A 362 8.71 -20.78 -7.73
CA GLU A 362 8.02 -20.90 -6.42
C GLU A 362 6.76 -20.03 -6.34
N ALA A 363 6.75 -18.90 -7.04
CA ALA A 363 5.61 -17.99 -7.11
C ALA A 363 4.61 -18.35 -8.21
N GLU A 364 4.82 -19.43 -8.98
CA GLU A 364 4.02 -19.82 -10.15
C GLU A 364 3.95 -18.71 -11.23
N LEU A 365 5.04 -17.98 -11.43
CA LEU A 365 5.18 -16.89 -12.41
C LEU A 365 5.99 -17.33 -13.64
N GLY A 366 5.80 -18.56 -14.11
CA GLY A 366 6.58 -19.13 -15.22
C GLY A 366 6.35 -18.44 -16.58
N ALA A 367 5.22 -17.75 -16.75
CA ALA A 367 4.83 -17.07 -17.98
C ALA A 367 5.20 -15.57 -18.02
N VAL A 368 5.90 -15.06 -16.99
CA VAL A 368 6.31 -13.65 -16.99
C VAL A 368 7.25 -13.36 -18.16
N ASP A 369 6.96 -12.28 -18.89
CA ASP A 369 7.83 -11.83 -19.97
C ASP A 369 9.19 -11.40 -19.44
N MET A 370 10.25 -12.09 -19.86
CA MET A 370 11.64 -11.78 -19.50
C MET A 370 12.42 -11.11 -20.64
N SER A 371 11.78 -10.83 -21.78
CA SER A 371 12.42 -10.27 -22.98
C SER A 371 13.15 -8.94 -22.70
N MET A 372 12.62 -8.15 -21.76
CA MET A 372 13.23 -6.89 -21.30
C MET A 372 14.57 -7.06 -20.59
N PHE A 373 14.95 -8.28 -20.18
CA PHE A 373 16.21 -8.58 -19.50
C PHE A 373 16.92 -9.77 -20.17
N PRO A 374 17.66 -9.54 -21.28
CA PRO A 374 18.35 -10.59 -22.04
C PRO A 374 19.29 -11.47 -21.20
N GLU A 375 19.82 -10.91 -20.11
CA GLU A 375 20.66 -11.61 -19.14
C GLU A 375 19.96 -12.82 -18.48
N LEU A 376 18.62 -12.82 -18.43
CA LEU A 376 17.82 -13.91 -17.90
C LEU A 376 17.65 -15.07 -18.89
N THR A 377 17.72 -14.79 -20.20
CA THR A 377 17.51 -15.79 -21.26
C THR A 377 18.82 -16.48 -21.65
N GLN A 378 19.97 -15.85 -21.44
CA GLN A 378 21.29 -16.34 -21.87
C GLN A 378 21.97 -17.37 -20.93
N THR A 379 21.33 -17.80 -19.84
CA THR A 379 21.92 -18.74 -18.85
C THR A 379 21.41 -20.18 -18.96
N ALA A 380 21.05 -20.62 -20.17
CA ALA A 380 20.79 -22.02 -20.49
C ALA A 380 21.82 -22.48 -21.53
N SER A 381 23.04 -22.78 -21.08
CA SER A 381 24.09 -23.44 -21.85
C SER A 381 24.90 -24.33 -20.92
#